data_AF-A0A3P1ZUU7-F1
#
_entry.id   AF-A0A3P1ZUU7-F1
#
_cell.length_a   1.000
_cell.length_b   1.000
_cell.length_c   1.000
_cell.angle_alpha   90.00
_cell.angle_beta   90.00
_cell.angle_gamma   90.00
#
_symmetry.space_group_name_H-M   'P 1'
#
loop_
_entity.id
_entity.type
_entity.pdbx_description
1 polymer ?
#
loop_
_entity_poly.entity_id
_entity_poly.type
_entity_poly.pdbx_seq_one_letter_code
_entity_poly.pdbx_strand_id
1 'polypeptide(L)'
;MKGRWLFGDRDCLVRDLVRDYCKVCGILTDQRRRFEADGTVSFTALRSLLGEAIRKGVFWRLKDTAHHLFRGSSRAADTATNTVTDAPPHNSAEKNALGAVIDWCVGYAFHECVKLREDAFQRQHYANRLAQIGRLEQVAPDIFNPLRGLAGQTGESSSRELARISHVLGHGLRVLTLYLAGENLNRPLARWLVCEDNLARQAFGQEYENLLFSLYGENREQMYVMAARDFLDAGRHEPARTMLLEAKAKGFLQAEGQGFLARLERGDEEPGMGMCSVCDRKHCLPALFRAGENRP
;
A
#
# COMPACT_ATOMS: atom_id res chain seq x y z
N MET A 1 -9.80 29.39 5.64
CA MET A 1 -8.84 28.74 4.73
C MET A 1 -8.25 27.43 5.30
N LYS A 2 -9.07 26.52 5.83
CA LYS A 2 -8.62 25.22 6.43
C LYS A 2 -9.04 23.97 5.62
N GLY A 3 -9.84 24.12 4.56
CA GLY A 3 -10.42 22.99 3.83
C GLY A 3 -9.58 22.44 2.66
N ARG A 4 -8.76 23.27 2.01
CA ARG A 4 -8.05 22.88 0.77
C ARG A 4 -6.78 22.05 0.99
N TRP A 5 -6.17 22.15 2.17
CA TRP A 5 -5.01 21.35 2.58
C TRP A 5 -5.36 19.88 2.88
N LEU A 6 -6.63 19.56 3.14
CA LEU A 6 -7.06 18.19 3.52
C LEU A 6 -7.30 17.27 2.31
N PHE A 7 -7.67 17.82 1.14
CA PHE A 7 -8.01 17.02 -0.04
C PHE A 7 -6.77 16.53 -0.81
N GLY A 8 -5.78 17.40 -1.03
CA GLY A 8 -4.51 17.00 -1.66
C GLY A 8 -3.72 16.01 -0.81
N ASP A 9 -3.88 16.08 0.51
CA ASP A 9 -3.33 15.12 1.46
C ASP A 9 -4.07 13.77 1.37
N ARG A 10 -5.41 13.78 1.28
CA ARG A 10 -6.20 12.54 1.14
C ARG A 10 -5.86 11.74 -0.11
N ASP A 11 -5.79 12.38 -1.29
CA ASP A 11 -5.51 11.64 -2.54
C ASP A 11 -4.14 10.97 -2.50
N CYS A 12 -3.14 11.67 -1.96
CA CYS A 12 -1.81 11.13 -1.71
C CYS A 12 -1.83 9.99 -0.68
N LEU A 13 -2.62 10.11 0.39
CA LEU A 13 -2.78 9.06 1.40
C LEU A 13 -3.45 7.81 0.82
N VAL A 14 -4.49 7.95 -0.01
CA VAL A 14 -5.13 6.81 -0.69
C VAL A 14 -4.14 6.13 -1.64
N ARG A 15 -3.37 6.90 -2.41
CA ARG A 15 -2.28 6.34 -3.23
C ARG A 15 -1.25 5.61 -2.37
N ASP A 16 -0.82 6.21 -1.26
CA ASP A 16 0.17 5.63 -0.35
C ASP A 16 -0.34 4.34 0.31
N LEU A 17 -1.63 4.29 0.67
CA LEU A 17 -2.31 3.10 1.15
C LEU A 17 -2.17 1.97 0.13
N VAL A 18 -2.61 2.18 -1.11
CA VAL A 18 -2.55 1.15 -2.18
C VAL A 18 -1.11 0.71 -2.43
N ARG A 19 -0.18 1.67 -2.58
CA ARG A 19 1.24 1.40 -2.81
C ARG A 19 1.84 0.52 -1.73
N ASP A 20 1.68 0.93 -0.48
CA ASP A 20 2.33 0.23 0.63
C ASP A 20 1.64 -1.10 0.93
N TYR A 21 0.33 -1.23 0.66
CA TYR A 21 -0.40 -2.51 0.68
C TYR A 21 0.19 -3.51 -0.31
N CYS A 22 0.40 -3.08 -1.56
CA CYS A 22 0.97 -3.93 -2.61
C CYS A 22 2.39 -4.37 -2.26
N LYS A 23 3.22 -3.45 -1.75
CA LYS A 23 4.60 -3.76 -1.30
C LYS A 23 4.61 -4.77 -0.16
N VAL A 24 3.75 -4.61 0.83
CA VAL A 24 3.62 -5.54 1.96
C VAL A 24 3.22 -6.93 1.46
N CYS A 25 2.22 -7.01 0.57
CA CYS A 25 1.79 -8.28 -0.03
C CYS A 25 2.91 -8.97 -0.81
N GLY A 26 3.66 -8.22 -1.62
CA GLY A 26 4.79 -8.75 -2.38
C GLY A 26 5.87 -9.34 -1.47
N ILE A 27 6.32 -8.58 -0.47
CA ILE A 27 7.37 -9.03 0.48
C ILE A 27 6.93 -10.29 1.24
N LEU A 28 5.68 -10.34 1.71
CA LEU A 28 5.15 -11.48 2.46
C LEU A 28 4.91 -12.71 1.57
N THR A 29 4.53 -12.50 0.31
CA THR A 29 4.45 -13.58 -0.68
C THR A 29 5.82 -14.21 -0.92
N ASP A 30 6.87 -13.40 -1.01
CA ASP A 30 8.24 -13.92 -1.13
C ASP A 30 8.69 -14.69 0.12
N GLN A 31 8.29 -14.22 1.31
CA GLN A 31 8.56 -14.98 2.56
C GLN A 31 7.80 -16.31 2.60
N ARG A 32 6.57 -16.33 2.11
CA ARG A 32 5.79 -17.57 2.00
C ARG A 32 6.43 -18.56 1.03
N ARG A 33 6.83 -18.11 -0.16
CA ARG A 33 7.54 -18.96 -1.14
C ARG A 33 8.83 -19.53 -0.57
N ARG A 34 9.60 -18.71 0.15
CA ARG A 34 10.81 -19.16 0.84
C ARG A 34 10.48 -20.24 1.88
N PHE A 35 9.47 -20.01 2.71
CA PHE A 35 9.04 -20.98 3.70
C PHE A 35 8.56 -22.30 3.08
N GLU A 36 7.84 -22.25 1.96
CA GLU A 36 7.42 -23.44 1.21
C GLU A 36 8.61 -24.19 0.59
N ALA A 37 9.68 -23.49 0.21
CA ALA A 37 10.86 -24.09 -0.41
C ALA A 37 11.82 -24.75 0.60
N ASP A 38 12.10 -24.10 1.74
CA ASP A 38 13.13 -24.56 2.70
C ASP A 38 12.70 -24.54 4.18
N GLY A 39 11.44 -24.20 4.46
CA GLY A 39 10.92 -24.11 5.82
C GLY A 39 11.42 -22.89 6.60
N THR A 40 12.02 -21.89 5.95
CA THR A 40 12.56 -20.70 6.62
C THR A 40 11.87 -19.40 6.21
N VAL A 41 11.84 -18.46 7.14
CA VAL A 41 11.46 -17.06 6.89
C VAL A 41 12.65 -16.17 7.22
N SER A 42 12.85 -15.10 6.46
CA SER A 42 13.96 -14.18 6.69
C SER A 42 13.64 -13.19 7.82
N PHE A 43 14.31 -13.37 8.97
CA PHE A 43 14.27 -12.38 10.05
C PHE A 43 14.63 -10.98 9.57
N THR A 44 15.68 -10.83 8.76
CA THR A 44 16.12 -9.52 8.26
C THR A 44 15.06 -8.86 7.39
N ALA A 45 14.41 -9.62 6.50
CA ALA A 45 13.34 -9.10 5.66
C ALA A 45 12.14 -8.64 6.50
N LEU A 46 11.71 -9.44 7.48
CA LEU A 46 10.60 -9.09 8.38
C LEU A 46 10.95 -7.90 9.29
N ARG A 47 12.20 -7.81 9.76
CA ARG A 47 12.69 -6.66 10.52
C ARG A 47 12.66 -5.39 9.68
N SER A 48 13.07 -5.43 8.41
CA SER A 48 12.98 -4.28 7.50
C SER A 48 11.54 -3.93 7.11
N LEU A 49 10.67 -4.94 6.96
CA LEU A 49 9.24 -4.79 6.64
C LEU A 49 8.49 -4.04 7.74
N LEU A 50 8.70 -4.45 9.00
CA LEU A 50 8.10 -3.83 10.18
C LEU A 50 8.82 -2.55 10.58
N GLY A 51 10.14 -2.53 10.43
CA GLY A 51 11.03 -1.48 10.93
C GLY A 51 11.24 -1.54 12.44
N GLU A 52 11.83 -0.46 12.93
CA GLU A 52 12.14 -0.21 14.34
C GLU A 52 11.56 1.15 14.76
N ALA A 53 11.50 1.44 16.06
CA ALA A 53 10.88 2.67 16.57
C ALA A 53 11.43 3.96 15.92
N ILE A 54 12.72 3.98 15.58
CA ILE A 54 13.41 5.13 14.96
C ILE A 54 13.24 5.13 13.43
N ARG A 55 13.03 3.97 12.81
CA ARG A 55 12.91 3.82 11.35
C ARG A 55 11.77 2.87 10.99
N LYS A 56 10.60 3.45 10.71
CA LYS A 56 9.38 2.71 10.32
C LYS A 56 9.57 1.94 9.01
N GLY A 57 9.22 0.65 9.03
CA GLY A 57 9.15 -0.19 7.84
C GLY A 57 7.90 0.11 7.01
N VAL A 58 7.81 -0.48 5.83
CA VAL A 58 6.66 -0.24 4.93
C VAL A 58 5.34 -0.74 5.53
N PHE A 59 5.34 -1.82 6.30
CA PHE A 59 4.12 -2.30 6.95
C PHE A 59 3.68 -1.37 8.08
N TRP A 60 4.62 -0.77 8.80
CA TRP A 60 4.28 0.24 9.80
C TRP A 60 3.66 1.47 9.14
N ARG A 61 4.27 1.99 8.07
CA ARG A 61 3.69 3.11 7.32
C ARG A 61 2.29 2.79 6.79
N LEU A 62 2.09 1.60 6.24
CA LEU A 62 0.76 1.14 5.81
C LEU A 62 -0.26 1.21 6.95
N LYS A 63 0.11 0.71 8.14
CA LYS A 63 -0.73 0.77 9.34
C LYS A 63 -1.07 2.21 9.73
N ASP A 64 -0.07 3.09 9.78
CA ASP A 64 -0.29 4.49 10.13
C ASP A 64 -1.18 5.20 9.10
N THR A 65 -0.93 4.98 7.80
CA THR A 65 -1.75 5.53 6.72
C THR A 65 -3.21 5.05 6.81
N ALA A 66 -3.44 3.77 7.07
CA ALA A 66 -4.79 3.24 7.27
C ALA A 66 -5.47 3.88 8.49
N HIS A 67 -4.76 3.99 9.61
CA HIS A 67 -5.27 4.67 10.80
C HIS A 67 -5.68 6.12 10.53
N HIS A 68 -4.81 6.87 9.85
CA HIS A 68 -5.05 8.27 9.53
C HIS A 68 -6.24 8.44 8.58
N LEU A 69 -6.35 7.59 7.56
CA LEU A 69 -7.46 7.63 6.60
C LEU A 69 -8.81 7.26 7.22
N PHE A 70 -8.85 6.30 8.13
CA PHE A 70 -10.12 5.68 8.54
C PHE A 70 -10.59 6.06 9.94
N ARG A 71 -9.69 6.33 10.90
CA ARG A 71 -10.11 6.64 12.29
C ARG A 71 -10.43 8.11 12.54
N GLY A 72 -9.87 9.02 11.75
CA GLY A 72 -10.25 10.44 11.79
C GLY A 72 -11.72 10.65 11.39
N SER A 73 -12.22 9.82 10.48
CA SER A 73 -13.58 9.87 9.96
C SER A 73 -14.63 9.35 10.96
N SER A 74 -14.31 8.31 11.75
CA SER A 74 -15.20 7.80 12.80
C SER A 74 -15.39 8.77 13.97
N ARG A 75 -14.32 9.43 14.44
CA ARG A 75 -14.42 10.41 15.55
C ARG A 75 -15.28 11.63 15.20
N ALA A 76 -15.28 12.06 13.93
CA ALA A 76 -16.13 13.17 13.49
C ALA A 76 -17.61 12.77 13.47
N ALA A 77 -17.93 11.51 13.12
CA ALA A 77 -19.28 10.97 13.16
C ALA A 77 -19.79 10.79 14.60
N ASP A 78 -18.94 10.34 15.52
CA ASP A 78 -19.31 10.14 16.93
C ASP A 78 -19.63 11.47 17.65
N THR A 79 -18.98 12.57 17.24
CA THR A 79 -19.22 13.90 17.84
C THR A 79 -20.44 14.62 17.24
N ALA A 80 -20.93 14.18 16.08
CA ALA A 80 -22.10 14.74 15.39
C ALA A 80 -23.44 14.18 15.90
N THR A 81 -23.42 13.24 16.85
CA THR A 81 -24.62 12.61 17.43
C THR A 81 -25.50 13.55 18.27
N ASN A 82 -25.13 14.83 18.44
CA ASN A 82 -25.93 15.84 19.14
C ASN A 82 -26.52 16.96 18.26
N THR A 83 -26.48 16.84 16.93
CA THR A 83 -27.16 17.79 16.03
C THR A 83 -27.89 17.03 14.94
N VAL A 84 -29.23 17.07 14.99
CA VAL A 84 -30.12 16.58 13.94
C VAL A 84 -30.00 17.48 12.72
N THR A 85 -29.10 17.16 11.80
CA THR A 85 -29.10 17.69 10.42
C THR A 85 -28.52 16.65 9.49
N ASP A 86 -29.34 16.21 8.54
CA ASP A 86 -29.08 15.40 7.35
C ASP A 86 -28.30 14.09 7.54
N ALA A 87 -29.00 12.97 7.34
CA ALA A 87 -28.39 11.65 7.24
C ALA A 87 -27.23 11.71 6.22
N PRO A 88 -26.01 11.29 6.60
CA PRO A 88 -24.90 11.29 5.67
C PRO A 88 -25.26 10.35 4.50
N PRO A 89 -24.90 10.70 3.24
CA PRO A 89 -25.34 9.94 2.07
C PRO A 89 -25.02 8.46 2.27
N HIS A 90 -25.91 7.55 1.87
CA HIS A 90 -25.79 6.10 2.13
C HIS A 90 -24.40 5.53 1.79
N ASN A 91 -23.74 6.10 0.78
CA ASN A 91 -22.38 5.76 0.36
C ASN A 91 -21.27 6.06 1.40
N SER A 92 -21.47 7.00 2.31
CA SER A 92 -20.45 7.44 3.27
C SER A 92 -20.38 6.52 4.48
N ALA A 93 -21.52 6.00 4.96
CA ALA A 93 -21.56 5.00 6.02
C ALA A 93 -20.94 3.67 5.54
N GLU A 94 -21.27 3.24 4.33
CA GLU A 94 -20.67 2.08 3.70
C GLU A 94 -19.16 2.26 3.49
N LYS A 95 -18.72 3.39 2.92
CA LYS A 95 -17.29 3.68 2.72
C LYS A 95 -16.50 3.75 4.04
N ASN A 96 -17.13 4.24 5.11
CA ASN A 96 -16.55 4.22 6.46
C ASN A 96 -16.44 2.79 7.01
N ALA A 97 -17.46 1.95 6.82
CA ALA A 97 -17.42 0.55 7.22
C ALA A 97 -16.32 -0.23 6.47
N LEU A 98 -16.22 -0.04 5.15
CA LEU A 98 -15.13 -0.62 4.35
C LEU A 98 -13.76 -0.15 4.85
N GLY A 99 -13.61 1.15 5.13
CA GLY A 99 -12.40 1.71 5.71
C GLY A 99 -12.03 1.09 7.07
N ALA A 100 -13.01 0.89 7.96
CA ALA A 100 -12.80 0.25 9.26
C ALA A 100 -12.34 -1.21 9.12
N VAL A 101 -12.92 -1.96 8.16
CA VAL A 101 -12.49 -3.33 7.86
C VAL A 101 -11.06 -3.36 7.32
N ILE A 102 -10.68 -2.40 6.45
CA ILE A 102 -9.31 -2.29 5.93
C ILE A 102 -8.32 -1.98 7.06
N ASP A 103 -8.61 -1.00 7.92
CA ASP A 103 -7.77 -0.68 9.10
C ASP A 103 -7.58 -1.90 10.00
N TRP A 104 -8.67 -2.64 10.24
CA TRP A 104 -8.63 -3.87 11.03
C TRP A 104 -7.74 -4.94 10.38
N CYS A 105 -7.90 -5.20 9.07
CA CYS A 105 -7.10 -6.17 8.34
C CYS A 105 -5.60 -5.84 8.41
N VAL A 106 -5.25 -4.58 8.16
CA VAL A 106 -3.87 -4.08 8.23
C VAL A 106 -3.32 -4.23 9.65
N GLY A 107 -4.08 -3.81 10.67
CA GLY A 107 -3.69 -3.92 12.06
C GLY A 107 -3.46 -5.36 12.51
N TYR A 108 -4.39 -6.26 12.19
CA TYR A 108 -4.30 -7.68 12.52
C TYR A 108 -3.07 -8.33 11.86
N ALA A 109 -2.93 -8.16 10.54
CA ALA A 109 -1.81 -8.74 9.80
C ALA A 109 -0.46 -8.17 10.25
N PHE A 110 -0.41 -6.90 10.67
CA PHE A 110 0.80 -6.30 11.26
C PHE A 110 1.22 -7.04 12.53
N HIS A 111 0.27 -7.34 13.43
CA HIS A 111 0.57 -8.04 14.68
C HIS A 111 0.95 -9.51 14.46
N GLU A 112 0.29 -10.22 13.54
CA GLU A 112 0.72 -11.57 13.16
C GLU A 112 2.13 -11.55 12.55
N CYS A 113 2.47 -10.50 11.77
CA CYS A 113 3.82 -10.35 11.21
C CYS A 113 4.89 -10.08 12.29
N VAL A 114 4.54 -9.42 13.39
CA VAL A 114 5.43 -9.26 14.56
C VAL A 114 5.74 -10.61 15.19
N LYS A 115 4.73 -11.49 15.34
CA LYS A 115 4.92 -12.86 15.83
C LYS A 115 5.81 -13.67 14.89
N LEU A 116 5.52 -13.61 13.60
CA LEU A 116 6.31 -14.30 12.57
C LEU A 116 7.78 -13.87 12.58
N ARG A 117 8.06 -12.57 12.84
CA ARG A 117 9.44 -12.09 12.98
C ARG A 117 10.14 -12.72 14.17
N GLU A 118 9.44 -12.85 15.29
CA GLU A 118 9.97 -13.51 16.48
C GLU A 118 10.24 -14.99 16.22
N ASP A 119 9.33 -15.71 15.57
CA ASP A 119 9.56 -17.12 15.17
C ASP A 119 10.78 -17.25 14.24
N ALA A 120 10.92 -16.34 13.27
CA ALA A 120 12.07 -16.31 12.38
C ALA A 120 13.39 -16.06 13.15
N PHE A 121 13.38 -15.16 14.14
CA PHE A 121 14.53 -14.94 15.03
C PHE A 121 14.86 -16.20 15.82
N GLN A 122 13.86 -16.83 16.43
CA GLN A 122 14.07 -18.02 17.25
C GLN A 122 14.65 -19.19 16.46
N ARG A 123 14.16 -19.40 15.23
CA ARG A 123 14.68 -20.42 14.33
C ARG A 123 16.14 -20.14 13.94
N GLN A 124 16.48 -18.89 13.63
CA GLN A 124 17.84 -18.53 13.20
C GLN A 124 18.87 -18.57 14.33
N HIS A 125 18.48 -18.19 15.55
CA HIS A 125 19.43 -18.05 16.66
C HIS A 125 19.34 -19.17 17.70
N TYR A 126 18.14 -19.51 18.16
CA TYR A 126 17.98 -20.50 19.24
C TYR A 126 17.98 -21.93 18.73
N ALA A 127 17.26 -22.25 17.65
CA ALA A 127 17.22 -23.63 17.14
C ALA A 127 18.61 -24.12 16.68
N ASN A 128 19.37 -23.25 16.00
CA ASN A 128 20.74 -23.54 15.59
C ASN A 128 21.68 -23.76 16.79
N ARG A 129 21.56 -22.90 17.82
CA ARG A 129 22.36 -23.04 19.05
C ARG A 129 22.00 -24.33 19.81
N LEU A 130 20.73 -24.67 19.87
CA LEU A 130 20.25 -25.91 20.48
C LEU A 130 20.86 -27.13 19.75
N ALA A 131 20.82 -27.15 18.41
CA ALA A 131 21.44 -28.21 17.62
C ALA A 131 22.98 -28.31 17.77
N GLN A 132 23.67 -27.23 18.17
CA GLN A 132 25.10 -27.26 18.50
C GLN A 132 25.32 -27.86 19.91
N ILE A 133 24.53 -27.44 20.90
CA ILE A 133 24.62 -27.97 22.26
C ILE A 133 24.36 -29.48 22.29
N GLY A 134 23.36 -29.96 21.54
CA GLY A 134 23.04 -31.39 21.45
C GLY A 134 24.11 -32.26 20.78
N ARG A 135 25.19 -31.67 20.23
CA ARG A 135 26.34 -32.39 19.67
C ARG A 135 27.51 -32.52 20.65
N LEU A 136 27.43 -31.90 21.83
CA LEU A 136 28.46 -32.00 22.87
C LEU A 136 28.35 -33.34 23.59
N GLU A 137 29.43 -34.11 23.63
CA GLU A 137 29.48 -35.43 24.29
C GLU A 137 29.19 -35.36 25.79
N GLN A 138 29.42 -34.21 26.42
CA GLN A 138 29.19 -33.99 27.85
C GLN A 138 27.71 -33.80 28.20
N VAL A 139 26.82 -33.60 27.21
CA VAL A 139 25.40 -33.37 27.44
C VAL A 139 24.64 -34.69 27.29
N ALA A 140 24.09 -35.19 28.40
CA ALA A 140 23.28 -36.39 28.38
C ALA A 140 22.05 -36.22 27.45
N PRO A 141 21.74 -37.20 26.59
CA PRO A 141 20.60 -37.12 25.66
C PRO A 141 19.27 -36.79 26.35
N ASP A 142 19.07 -37.26 27.57
CA ASP A 142 17.81 -37.11 28.33
C ASP A 142 17.55 -35.65 28.75
N ILE A 143 18.61 -34.86 28.90
CA ILE A 143 18.53 -33.42 29.20
C ILE A 143 18.14 -32.64 27.94
N PHE A 144 18.65 -33.06 26.78
CA PHE A 144 18.48 -32.35 25.52
C PHE A 144 17.22 -32.76 24.74
N ASN A 145 16.90 -34.06 24.71
CA ASN A 145 15.81 -34.64 23.90
C ASN A 145 14.44 -33.98 24.12
N PRO A 146 14.03 -33.58 25.33
CA PRO A 146 12.75 -32.88 25.53
C PRO A 146 12.64 -31.56 24.74
N LEU A 147 13.77 -30.89 24.45
CA LEU A 147 13.79 -29.61 23.74
C LEU A 147 13.83 -29.76 22.22
N ARG A 148 14.10 -30.96 21.71
CA ARG A 148 14.35 -31.23 20.28
C ARG A 148 13.16 -30.86 19.38
N GLY A 149 11.93 -30.90 19.92
CA GLY A 149 10.70 -30.57 19.20
C GLY A 149 10.44 -29.06 19.01
N LEU A 150 11.13 -28.19 19.75
CA LEU A 150 10.84 -26.75 19.74
C LEU A 150 11.03 -26.12 18.36
N ALA A 151 12.06 -26.53 17.60
CA ALA A 151 12.28 -26.03 16.24
C ALA A 151 11.13 -26.39 15.28
N GLY A 152 10.51 -27.56 15.48
CA GLY A 152 9.32 -27.99 14.74
C GLY A 152 8.11 -27.13 15.09
N GLN A 153 7.88 -26.88 16.38
CA GLN A 153 6.79 -26.02 16.86
C GLN A 153 6.90 -24.58 16.35
N THR A 154 8.10 -24.00 16.31
CA THR A 154 8.34 -22.68 15.69
C THR A 154 8.02 -22.69 14.20
N GLY A 155 8.34 -23.78 13.49
CA GLY A 155 7.98 -23.94 12.08
C GLY A 155 6.47 -24.03 11.87
N GLU A 156 5.76 -24.80 12.69
CA GLU A 156 4.29 -24.87 12.66
C GLU A 156 3.65 -23.51 12.94
N SER A 157 4.19 -22.74 13.88
CA SER A 157 3.74 -21.36 14.08
C SER A 157 4.00 -20.52 12.84
N SER A 158 5.24 -20.47 12.33
CA SER A 158 5.53 -19.69 11.12
C SER A 158 4.57 -19.98 9.96
N SER A 159 4.21 -21.26 9.76
CA SER A 159 3.20 -21.67 8.78
C SER A 159 1.82 -21.08 9.06
N ARG A 160 1.33 -21.16 10.31
CA ARG A 160 0.04 -20.59 10.71
C ARG A 160 0.00 -19.07 10.58
N GLU A 161 1.02 -18.36 11.05
CA GLU A 161 1.03 -16.89 10.95
C GLU A 161 1.09 -16.47 9.47
N LEU A 162 1.92 -17.12 8.61
CA LEU A 162 1.95 -16.86 7.17
C LEU A 162 0.58 -17.07 6.49
N ALA A 163 -0.11 -18.16 6.83
CA ALA A 163 -1.43 -18.46 6.29
C ALA A 163 -2.47 -17.40 6.70
N ARG A 164 -2.49 -17.00 7.97
CA ARG A 164 -3.39 -15.95 8.49
C ARG A 164 -3.11 -14.60 7.85
N ILE A 165 -1.85 -14.20 7.78
CA ILE A 165 -1.43 -12.95 7.15
C ILE A 165 -1.88 -12.94 5.69
N SER A 166 -1.61 -14.01 4.94
CA SER A 166 -2.01 -14.14 3.53
C SER A 166 -3.53 -14.02 3.37
N HIS A 167 -4.29 -14.70 4.22
CA HIS A 167 -5.75 -14.69 4.18
C HIS A 167 -6.32 -13.28 4.47
N VAL A 168 -5.84 -12.64 5.55
CA VAL A 168 -6.34 -11.33 5.98
C VAL A 168 -5.95 -10.23 4.99
N LEU A 169 -4.72 -10.23 4.47
CA LEU A 169 -4.31 -9.27 3.45
C LEU A 169 -5.03 -9.49 2.11
N GLY A 170 -5.22 -10.75 1.70
CA GLY A 170 -6.00 -11.07 0.51
C GLY A 170 -7.45 -10.60 0.62
N HIS A 171 -8.08 -10.80 1.77
CA HIS A 171 -9.42 -10.26 2.03
C HIS A 171 -9.41 -8.72 2.03
N GLY A 172 -8.43 -8.10 2.67
CA GLY A 172 -8.32 -6.64 2.70
C GLY A 172 -8.11 -6.00 1.32
N LEU A 173 -7.42 -6.66 0.37
CA LEU A 173 -7.33 -6.21 -1.03
C LEU A 173 -8.69 -6.22 -1.75
N ARG A 174 -9.52 -7.23 -1.48
CA ARG A 174 -10.90 -7.28 -2.01
C ARG A 174 -11.75 -6.13 -1.47
N VAL A 175 -11.69 -5.90 -0.16
CA VAL A 175 -12.40 -4.77 0.47
C VAL A 175 -11.86 -3.43 -0.03
N LEU A 176 -10.53 -3.32 -0.23
CA LEU A 176 -9.91 -2.13 -0.79
C LEU A 176 -10.40 -1.83 -2.22
N THR A 177 -10.63 -2.86 -3.03
CA THR A 177 -11.22 -2.71 -4.38
C THR A 177 -12.61 -2.06 -4.32
N LEU A 178 -13.42 -2.43 -3.33
CA LEU A 178 -14.73 -1.80 -3.10
C LEU A 178 -14.58 -0.36 -2.58
N TYR A 179 -13.67 -0.14 -1.63
CA TYR A 179 -13.43 1.20 -1.06
C TYR A 179 -13.00 2.23 -2.11
N LEU A 180 -12.20 1.78 -3.08
CA LEU A 180 -11.68 2.61 -4.16
C LEU A 180 -12.73 2.95 -5.22
N ALA A 181 -13.94 2.37 -5.16
CA ALA A 181 -15.05 2.81 -5.99
C ALA A 181 -15.29 4.32 -5.79
N GLY A 182 -15.20 5.08 -6.89
CA GLY A 182 -15.30 6.54 -6.88
C GLY A 182 -13.99 7.31 -6.62
N GLU A 183 -12.83 6.65 -6.58
CA GLU A 183 -11.51 7.31 -6.58
C GLU A 183 -10.96 7.53 -8.01
N ASN A 184 -11.84 7.56 -9.01
CA ASN A 184 -11.51 7.63 -10.43
C ASN A 184 -10.83 8.93 -10.87
N LEU A 185 -10.94 9.97 -10.04
CA LEU A 185 -10.28 11.27 -10.24
C LEU A 185 -8.98 11.45 -9.43
N ASN A 186 -8.60 10.45 -8.64
CA ASN A 186 -7.38 10.48 -7.83
C ASN A 186 -6.14 10.38 -8.74
N ARG A 187 -5.56 11.54 -9.09
CA ARG A 187 -4.44 11.64 -10.04
C ARG A 187 -3.16 10.96 -9.54
N PRO A 188 -2.75 11.11 -8.26
CA PRO A 188 -1.60 10.39 -7.73
C PRO A 188 -1.75 8.87 -7.81
N LEU A 189 -2.96 8.35 -7.51
CA LEU A 189 -3.27 6.92 -7.61
C LEU A 189 -3.21 6.45 -9.06
N ALA A 190 -3.82 7.19 -9.99
CA ALA A 190 -3.80 6.88 -11.41
C ALA A 190 -2.36 6.81 -11.96
N ARG A 191 -1.52 7.80 -11.64
CA ARG A 191 -0.10 7.77 -12.03
C ARG A 191 0.62 6.57 -11.42
N TRP A 192 0.37 6.26 -10.15
CA TRP A 192 0.99 5.12 -9.51
C TRP A 192 0.58 3.80 -10.17
N LEU A 193 -0.70 3.60 -10.48
CA LEU A 193 -1.19 2.40 -11.17
C LEU A 193 -0.56 2.22 -12.55
N VAL A 194 -0.33 3.31 -13.30
CA VAL A 194 0.33 3.22 -14.61
C VAL A 194 1.83 2.93 -14.46
N CYS A 195 2.53 3.61 -13.54
CA CYS A 195 3.98 3.42 -13.37
C CYS A 195 4.33 2.08 -12.72
N GLU A 196 3.49 1.57 -11.83
CA GLU A 196 3.74 0.39 -11.00
C GLU A 196 2.72 -0.73 -11.30
N ASP A 197 2.24 -0.81 -12.55
CA ASP A 197 1.25 -1.78 -13.03
C ASP A 197 1.63 -3.22 -12.64
N ASN A 198 2.90 -3.62 -12.85
CA ASN A 198 3.40 -4.94 -12.49
C ASN A 198 3.25 -5.26 -11.00
N LEU A 199 3.59 -4.31 -10.12
CA LEU A 199 3.48 -4.50 -8.68
C LEU A 199 2.02 -4.59 -8.25
N ALA A 200 1.16 -3.75 -8.83
CA ALA A 200 -0.27 -3.79 -8.56
C ALA A 200 -0.91 -5.11 -9.04
N ARG A 201 -0.58 -5.56 -10.26
CA ARG A 201 -1.02 -6.86 -10.80
C ARG A 201 -0.59 -8.03 -9.94
N GLN A 202 0.66 -8.03 -9.48
CA GLN A 202 1.17 -9.09 -8.60
C GLN A 202 0.44 -9.13 -7.26
N ALA A 203 0.16 -7.97 -6.66
CA ALA A 203 -0.51 -7.90 -5.36
C ALA A 203 -2.01 -8.25 -5.44
N PHE A 204 -2.75 -7.63 -6.37
CA PHE A 204 -4.19 -7.87 -6.52
C PHE A 204 -4.49 -9.21 -7.21
N GLY A 205 -3.56 -9.74 -7.99
CA GLY A 205 -3.74 -11.01 -8.69
C GLY A 205 -4.98 -10.99 -9.57
N GLN A 206 -5.89 -11.94 -9.34
CA GLN A 206 -7.15 -12.06 -10.07
C GLN A 206 -8.09 -10.85 -9.86
N GLU A 207 -7.96 -10.12 -8.76
CA GLU A 207 -8.79 -8.95 -8.47
C GLU A 207 -8.32 -7.68 -9.19
N TYR A 208 -7.19 -7.73 -9.92
CA TYR A 208 -6.64 -6.51 -10.53
C TYR A 208 -7.56 -5.92 -11.60
N GLU A 209 -8.20 -6.77 -12.42
CA GLU A 209 -9.16 -6.28 -13.41
C GLU A 209 -10.44 -5.75 -12.75
N ASN A 210 -10.86 -6.35 -11.63
CA ASN A 210 -11.97 -5.85 -10.81
C ASN A 210 -11.64 -4.50 -10.17
N LEU A 211 -10.39 -4.28 -9.75
CA LEU A 211 -9.90 -3.00 -9.27
C LEU A 211 -10.01 -1.93 -10.35
N LEU A 212 -9.50 -2.20 -11.55
CA LEU A 212 -9.56 -1.24 -12.65
C LEU A 212 -11.01 -0.94 -13.05
N PHE A 213 -11.88 -1.95 -13.08
CA PHE A 213 -13.30 -1.77 -13.35
C PHE A 213 -14.01 -0.98 -12.25
N SER A 214 -13.72 -1.24 -10.97
CA SER A 214 -14.27 -0.50 -9.84
C SER A 214 -13.87 0.99 -9.87
N LEU A 215 -12.63 1.28 -10.26
CA LEU A 215 -12.13 2.63 -10.40
C LEU A 215 -12.69 3.34 -11.63
N TYR A 216 -12.60 2.74 -12.81
CA TYR A 216 -12.77 3.46 -14.08
C TYR A 216 -13.97 2.98 -14.91
N GLY A 217 -14.64 1.91 -14.50
CA GLY A 217 -15.67 1.25 -15.29
C GLY A 217 -15.14 0.82 -16.65
N GLU A 218 -15.91 1.12 -17.70
CA GLU A 218 -15.50 0.89 -19.09
C GLU A 218 -14.52 1.96 -19.60
N ASN A 219 -14.44 3.12 -18.95
CA ASN A 219 -13.59 4.23 -19.36
C ASN A 219 -12.15 4.09 -18.84
N ARG A 220 -11.43 3.08 -19.34
CA ARG A 220 -10.02 2.84 -18.94
C ARG A 220 -9.06 3.95 -19.39
N GLU A 221 -9.40 4.73 -20.41
CA GLU A 221 -8.54 5.84 -20.85
C GLU A 221 -8.41 6.93 -19.76
N GLN A 222 -9.44 7.07 -18.90
CA GLN A 222 -9.45 7.99 -17.77
C GLN A 222 -8.24 7.82 -16.85
N MET A 223 -7.78 6.59 -16.62
CA MET A 223 -6.59 6.32 -15.81
C MET A 223 -5.35 7.01 -16.39
N TYR A 224 -5.14 6.90 -17.70
CA TYR A 224 -4.00 7.50 -18.38
C TYR A 224 -4.12 9.03 -18.44
N VAL A 225 -5.33 9.57 -18.65
CA VAL A 225 -5.56 11.03 -18.62
C VAL A 225 -5.30 11.60 -17.22
N MET A 226 -5.77 10.94 -16.14
CA MET A 226 -5.50 11.38 -14.76
C MET A 226 -4.02 11.29 -14.42
N ALA A 227 -3.34 10.21 -14.83
CA ALA A 227 -1.91 10.05 -14.64
C ALA A 227 -1.11 11.15 -15.37
N ALA A 228 -1.52 11.50 -16.59
CA ALA A 228 -0.88 12.55 -17.37
C ALA A 228 -1.07 13.91 -16.69
N ARG A 229 -2.27 14.22 -16.21
CA ARG A 229 -2.53 15.43 -15.41
C ARG A 229 -1.61 15.50 -14.18
N ASP A 230 -1.42 14.41 -13.43
CA ASP A 230 -0.48 14.40 -12.28
C ASP A 230 0.96 14.72 -12.70
N PHE A 231 1.41 14.20 -13.84
CA PHE A 231 2.73 14.52 -14.39
C PHE A 231 2.87 15.99 -14.76
N LEU A 232 1.84 16.57 -15.39
CA LEU A 232 1.83 17.97 -15.83
C LEU A 232 1.73 18.94 -14.64
N ASP A 233 0.96 18.59 -13.61
CA ASP A 233 0.91 19.32 -12.33
C ASP A 233 2.31 19.36 -11.66
N ALA A 234 3.11 18.31 -11.86
CA ALA A 234 4.51 18.25 -11.43
C ALA A 234 5.52 18.87 -12.42
N GLY A 235 5.06 19.52 -13.50
CA GLY A 235 5.90 20.13 -14.53
C GLY A 235 6.64 19.12 -15.44
N ARG A 236 6.21 17.85 -15.47
CA ARG A 236 6.87 16.77 -16.22
C ARG A 236 6.11 16.44 -17.50
N HIS A 237 6.36 17.22 -18.56
CA HIS A 237 5.69 17.08 -19.86
C HIS A 237 6.11 15.81 -20.62
N GLU A 238 7.41 15.53 -20.72
CA GLU A 238 7.92 14.37 -21.47
C GLU A 238 7.40 13.02 -20.92
N PRO A 239 7.40 12.77 -19.60
CA PRO A 239 6.78 11.56 -19.06
C PRO A 239 5.29 11.45 -19.34
N ALA A 240 4.53 12.55 -19.24
CA ALA A 240 3.10 12.56 -19.56
C ALA A 240 2.86 12.16 -21.02
N ARG A 241 3.62 12.76 -21.94
CA ARG A 241 3.52 12.49 -23.38
C ARG A 241 3.90 11.07 -23.72
N THR A 242 5.05 10.59 -23.23
CA THR A 242 5.55 9.23 -23.48
C THR A 242 4.53 8.18 -23.04
N MET A 243 4.01 8.32 -21.82
CA MET A 243 3.00 7.41 -21.28
C MET A 243 1.70 7.39 -22.12
N LEU A 244 1.22 8.55 -22.57
CA LEU A 244 0.02 8.62 -23.43
C LEU A 244 0.28 8.01 -24.82
N LEU A 245 1.46 8.19 -25.40
CA LEU A 245 1.83 7.55 -26.66
C LEU A 245 1.86 6.02 -26.54
N GLU A 246 2.42 5.50 -25.44
CA GLU A 246 2.40 4.06 -25.16
C GLU A 246 0.96 3.53 -24.98
N ALA A 247 0.12 4.26 -24.25
CA ALA A 247 -1.28 3.90 -24.07
C ALA A 247 -2.04 3.91 -25.40
N LYS A 248 -1.76 4.89 -26.29
CA LYS A 248 -2.31 4.94 -27.66
C LYS A 248 -1.88 3.73 -28.47
N ALA A 249 -0.58 3.38 -28.44
CA ALA A 249 -0.04 2.25 -29.19
C ALA A 249 -0.64 0.90 -28.74
N LYS A 250 -1.00 0.78 -27.45
CA LYS A 250 -1.67 -0.40 -26.88
C LYS A 250 -3.20 -0.40 -27.07
N GLY A 251 -3.77 0.63 -27.70
CA GLY A 251 -5.21 0.74 -27.92
C GLY A 251 -6.02 1.16 -26.68
N PHE A 252 -5.35 1.70 -25.65
CA PHE A 252 -6.00 2.11 -24.41
C PHE A 252 -6.52 3.56 -24.41
N LEU A 253 -6.16 4.38 -25.40
CA LEU A 253 -6.70 5.74 -25.56
C LEU A 253 -7.79 5.78 -26.63
N GLN A 254 -8.96 6.29 -26.25
CA GLN A 254 -10.09 6.57 -27.14
C GLN A 254 -10.07 8.06 -27.52
N ALA A 255 -11.23 8.63 -27.86
CA ALA A 255 -11.32 9.98 -28.40
C ALA A 255 -10.86 11.06 -27.41
N GLU A 256 -11.19 10.93 -26.12
CA GLU A 256 -10.83 11.93 -25.12
C GLU A 256 -9.31 11.97 -24.89
N GLY A 257 -8.71 10.80 -24.64
CA GLY A 257 -7.28 10.67 -24.40
C GLY A 257 -6.43 11.06 -25.61
N GLN A 258 -6.89 10.74 -26.83
CA GLN A 258 -6.22 11.18 -28.06
C GLN A 258 -6.32 12.69 -28.26
N GLY A 259 -7.49 13.29 -27.96
CA GLY A 259 -7.67 14.74 -27.97
C GLY A 259 -6.77 15.45 -26.96
N PHE A 260 -6.63 14.88 -25.76
CA PHE A 260 -5.73 15.36 -24.71
C PHE A 260 -4.26 15.30 -25.15
N LEU A 261 -3.81 14.17 -25.71
CA LEU A 261 -2.45 14.02 -26.24
C LEU A 261 -2.17 15.03 -27.36
N ALA A 262 -3.10 15.24 -28.29
CA ALA A 262 -2.92 16.20 -29.38
C ALA A 262 -2.80 17.66 -28.88
N ARG A 263 -3.54 18.04 -27.83
CA ARG A 263 -3.36 19.35 -27.15
C ARG A 263 -1.96 19.48 -26.55
N LEU A 264 -1.51 18.44 -25.84
CA LEU A 264 -0.19 18.41 -25.24
C LEU A 264 0.93 18.55 -26.29
N GLU A 265 0.80 17.92 -27.45
CA GLU A 265 1.76 18.01 -28.55
C GLU A 265 1.81 19.39 -29.23
N ARG A 266 0.70 20.14 -29.21
CA ARG A 266 0.68 21.53 -29.69
C ARG A 266 1.21 22.54 -28.68
N GLY A 267 1.46 22.11 -27.43
CA GLY A 267 1.83 23.00 -26.34
C GLY A 267 0.65 23.81 -25.78
N ASP A 268 -0.58 23.36 -26.01
CA ASP A 268 -1.77 24.00 -25.44
C ASP A 268 -1.75 23.81 -23.91
N GLU A 269 -1.67 24.90 -23.14
CA GLU A 269 -1.80 24.82 -21.67
C GLU A 269 -3.26 24.51 -21.29
N GLU A 270 -3.52 23.45 -20.52
CA GLU A 270 -4.86 23.29 -19.91
C GLU A 270 -5.09 24.39 -18.87
N PRO A 271 -6.34 24.88 -18.72
CA PRO A 271 -6.69 25.76 -17.61
C PRO A 271 -6.34 25.09 -16.27
N GLY A 272 -5.41 25.67 -15.51
CA GLY A 272 -4.92 25.09 -14.24
C GLY A 272 -3.56 24.36 -14.33
N MET A 273 -2.97 24.25 -15.52
CA MET A 273 -1.69 23.57 -15.72
C MET A 273 -0.54 24.26 -14.98
N GLY A 274 0.24 23.47 -14.22
CA GLY A 274 1.35 23.95 -13.41
C GLY A 274 0.93 24.67 -12.12
N MET A 275 -0.37 24.76 -11.82
CA MET A 275 -0.86 25.30 -10.56
C MET A 275 -0.71 24.24 -9.47
N CYS A 276 0.01 24.60 -8.41
CA CYS A 276 0.12 23.76 -7.23
C CYS A 276 -1.26 23.55 -6.59
N SER A 277 -1.67 22.29 -6.45
CA SER A 277 -2.96 21.90 -5.84
C SER A 277 -3.15 22.41 -4.40
N VAL A 278 -2.05 22.80 -3.73
CA VAL A 278 -2.03 23.31 -2.36
C VAL A 278 -2.17 24.82 -2.29
N CYS A 279 -1.61 25.57 -3.25
CA CYS A 279 -1.49 27.03 -3.15
C CYS A 279 -1.96 27.81 -4.39
N ASP A 280 -2.46 27.13 -5.43
CA ASP A 280 -2.93 27.73 -6.70
C ASP A 280 -1.88 28.60 -7.42
N ARG A 281 -0.59 28.45 -7.08
CA ARG A 281 0.49 29.18 -7.76
C ARG A 281 1.11 28.33 -8.84
N LYS A 282 1.34 28.93 -10.01
CA LYS A 282 2.18 28.34 -11.06
C LYS A 282 3.60 28.10 -10.52
N HIS A 283 4.17 26.91 -10.72
CA HIS A 283 5.55 26.54 -10.39
C HIS A 283 5.92 26.48 -8.88
N CYS A 284 5.01 26.05 -8.00
CA CYS A 284 5.43 25.74 -6.62
C CYS A 284 6.12 24.37 -6.59
N LEU A 285 7.44 24.34 -6.34
CA LEU A 285 8.15 23.10 -6.04
C LEU A 285 7.44 22.39 -4.86
N PRO A 286 7.18 21.07 -4.92
CA PRO A 286 6.67 20.33 -3.78
C PRO A 286 7.63 20.49 -2.61
N ALA A 287 7.12 20.88 -1.44
CA ALA A 287 7.90 21.03 -0.21
C ALA A 287 8.49 19.70 0.35
N LEU A 288 8.50 18.63 -0.46
CA LEU A 288 9.00 17.30 -0.10
C LEU A 288 10.45 17.02 -0.54
N PHE A 289 11.19 18.03 -1.05
CA PHE A 289 12.60 17.89 -1.43
C PHE A 289 13.58 18.80 -0.65
N ARG A 290 13.23 19.24 0.56
CA ARG A 290 14.20 19.80 1.53
C ARG A 290 14.39 18.89 2.73
N ALA A 291 14.80 17.65 2.47
CA ALA A 291 15.45 16.81 3.46
C ALA A 291 16.87 16.52 2.96
N GLY A 292 17.80 17.42 3.26
CA GLY A 292 19.20 17.25 2.89
C GLY A 292 19.93 18.52 2.48
N GLU A 293 19.83 19.60 3.25
CA GLU A 293 20.91 20.59 3.27
C GLU A 293 21.39 20.77 4.70
N ASN A 294 22.65 20.39 4.84
CA ASN A 294 23.48 20.46 6.03
C ASN A 294 23.96 21.91 6.24
N ARG A 295 24.06 22.28 7.52
CA ARG A 295 24.92 23.31 8.16
C ARG A 295 24.41 24.74 8.28
N PRO A 296 24.98 25.51 9.25
CA PRO A 296 25.74 25.11 10.44
C PRO A 296 24.90 25.13 11.73
#